data_AF-A0A947BTP7-F1
#
_entry.id   AF-A0A947BTP7-F1
#
_cell.length_a   1.000
_cell.length_b   1.000
_cell.length_c   1.000
_cell.angle_alpha   90.00
_cell.angle_beta   90.00
_cell.angle_gamma   90.00
#
_symmetry.space_group_name_H-M   'P 1'
#
loop_
_entity.id
_entity.type
_entity.pdbx_description
1 polymer ?
#
loop_
_entity_poly.entity_id
_entity_poly.type
_entity_poly.pdbx_seq_one_letter_code
_entity_poly.pdbx_strand_id
1 'polypeptide(L)'
;MSYISAIKTNDDVLVWERTEEGRELQTYRAPYYFYVDAKDGEYESIYGDKLTRHDFNTAADFQRAKQDCVSSGVRMFESDIPPELKTLSAHY
;
A
#
# COMPACT_ATOMS: atom_id res chain seq x y z
N MET A 1 12.84 -11.61 -13.80
CA MET A 1 12.04 -10.46 -14.28
C MET A 1 12.45 -9.26 -13.46
N SER A 2 12.77 -8.12 -14.09
CA SER A 2 13.22 -6.92 -13.38
C SER A 2 12.31 -5.75 -13.75
N TYR A 3 11.64 -5.16 -12.76
CA TYR A 3 11.00 -3.86 -12.95
C TYR A 3 12.07 -2.79 -13.19
N ILE A 4 11.71 -1.75 -13.94
CA ILE A 4 12.57 -0.59 -14.23
C ILE A 4 12.13 0.58 -13.35
N SER A 5 10.83 0.87 -13.33
CA SER A 5 10.24 1.94 -12.55
C SER A 5 8.78 1.66 -12.24
N ALA A 6 8.30 2.25 -11.15
CA ALA A 6 6.89 2.27 -10.78
C ALA A 6 6.46 3.71 -10.51
N ILE A 7 5.28 4.10 -10.98
CA ILE A 7 4.71 5.43 -10.74
C ILE A 7 3.21 5.32 -10.48
N LYS A 8 2.74 5.94 -9.40
CA LYS A 8 1.31 6.12 -9.16
C LYS A 8 0.73 7.12 -10.15
N THR A 9 -0.35 6.75 -10.83
CA THR A 9 -1.22 7.65 -11.60
C THR A 9 -2.67 7.39 -11.22
N ASN A 10 -3.39 8.42 -10.78
CA ASN A 10 -4.74 8.28 -10.22
C ASN A 10 -4.78 7.23 -9.10
N ASP A 11 -5.62 6.20 -9.22
CA ASP A 11 -5.75 5.09 -8.26
C ASP A 11 -5.04 3.82 -8.75
N ASP A 12 -4.10 3.94 -9.69
CA ASP A 12 -3.33 2.83 -10.22
C ASP A 12 -1.82 3.08 -10.10
N VAL A 13 -1.05 2.00 -10.11
CA VAL A 13 0.42 2.00 -10.16
C VAL A 13 0.83 1.40 -11.49
N LEU A 14 1.53 2.18 -12.30
CA LEU A 14 2.08 1.73 -13.57
C LEU A 14 3.52 1.31 -13.36
N VAL A 15 3.84 0.08 -13.73
CA VAL A 15 5.17 -0.52 -13.61
C VAL A 15 5.73 -0.80 -14.99
N TRP A 16 6.87 -0.21 -15.31
CA TRP A 16 7.63 -0.56 -16.51
C TRP A 16 8.50 -1.76 -16.23
N GLU A 17 8.37 -2.80 -17.04
CA GLU A 17 9.16 -4.02 -16.96
C GLU A 17 10.11 -4.13 -18.15
N ARG A 18 11.18 -4.89 -17.96
CA ARG A 18 12.03 -5.34 -19.07
C ARG A 18 11.73 -6.79 -19.42
N THR A 19 11.29 -7.02 -20.66
CA THR A 19 11.02 -8.33 -21.24
C THR A 19 12.03 -8.64 -22.35
N GLU A 20 11.98 -9.86 -22.92
CA GLU A 20 12.81 -10.21 -24.09
C GLU A 20 12.42 -9.39 -25.33
N GLU A 21 11.15 -8.99 -25.43
CA GLU A 21 10.60 -8.23 -26.55
C GLU A 21 10.78 -6.71 -26.39
N GLY A 22 11.12 -6.23 -25.20
CA GLY A 22 11.44 -4.83 -24.96
C GLY A 22 10.99 -4.31 -23.60
N ARG A 23 10.23 -3.21 -23.60
CA ARG A 23 9.66 -2.60 -22.41
C ARG A 23 8.15 -2.72 -22.45
N GLU A 24 7.58 -3.26 -21.39
CA GLU A 24 6.13 -3.43 -21.25
C GLU A 24 5.63 -2.68 -20.02
N LEU A 25 4.39 -2.19 -20.12
CA LEU A 25 3.74 -1.42 -19.08
C LEU A 25 2.67 -2.28 -18.42
N GLN A 26 2.87 -2.61 -17.15
CA GLN A 26 1.88 -3.27 -16.31
C GLN A 26 1.13 -2.24 -15.48
N THR A 27 -0.18 -2.44 -15.31
CA THR A 27 -1.04 -1.57 -14.50
C THR A 27 -1.64 -2.36 -13.37
N TYR A 28 -1.39 -1.93 -12.14
CA TYR A 28 -1.94 -2.51 -10.92
C TYR A 28 -2.85 -1.50 -10.22
N ARG A 29 -3.91 -1.98 -9.56
CA ARG A 29 -4.68 -1.14 -8.65
C ARG A 29 -3.79 -0.71 -7.49
N ALA A 30 -3.75 0.58 -7.18
CA ALA A 30 -2.91 1.08 -6.10
C ALA A 30 -3.36 0.47 -4.76
N PRO A 31 -2.46 -0.21 -4.02
CA PRO A 31 -2.79 -0.82 -2.74
C PRO A 31 -2.90 0.26 -1.65
N TYR A 32 -4.13 0.69 -1.39
CA TYR A 32 -4.44 1.59 -0.30
C TYR A 32 -4.89 0.80 0.92
N TYR A 33 -3.94 0.46 1.78
CA TYR A 33 -4.25 -0.11 3.08
C TYR A 33 -3.29 0.41 4.14
N PHE A 34 -3.72 0.37 5.39
CA PHE A 34 -2.84 0.51 6.55
C PHE A 34 -3.37 -0.35 7.69
N TYR A 35 -2.55 -0.53 8.72
CA TYR A 35 -2.94 -1.29 9.91
C TYR A 35 -3.07 -0.38 11.11
N VAL A 36 -3.92 -0.77 12.05
CA VAL A 36 -4.09 -0.11 13.36
C VAL A 36 -4.08 -1.16 14.47
N ASP A 37 -3.72 -0.75 15.68
CA ASP A 37 -3.76 -1.62 16.86
C ASP A 37 -5.19 -2.14 17.11
N ALA A 38 -5.33 -3.45 17.27
CA ALA A 38 -6.61 -4.12 17.54
C ALA A 38 -6.38 -5.37 18.39
N LYS A 39 -7.06 -5.46 19.55
CA LYS A 39 -6.85 -6.57 20.52
C LYS A 39 -7.05 -7.96 19.91
N ASP A 40 -8.02 -8.09 19.01
CA ASP A 40 -8.38 -9.33 18.33
C ASP A 40 -8.06 -9.25 16.83
N GLY A 41 -7.03 -8.49 16.47
CA GLY A 41 -6.59 -8.32 15.10
C GLY A 41 -5.93 -9.57 14.52
N GLU A 42 -6.19 -9.85 13.24
CA GLU A 42 -5.65 -11.01 12.51
C GLU A 42 -4.18 -10.83 12.06
N TYR A 43 -3.67 -9.59 12.08
CA TYR A 43 -2.30 -9.26 11.68
C TYR A 43 -1.42 -8.99 12.91
N GLU A 44 -0.11 -9.05 12.74
CA GLU A 44 0.85 -8.85 13.82
C GLU A 44 1.96 -7.88 13.42
N SER A 45 2.31 -6.96 14.31
CA SER A 45 3.48 -6.09 14.15
C SER A 45 4.77 -6.90 14.32
N ILE A 46 5.92 -6.35 13.90
CA ILE A 46 7.22 -6.98 14.16
C ILE A 46 7.56 -7.13 15.65
N TYR A 47 6.77 -6.50 16.53
CA TYR A 47 6.93 -6.54 17.99
C TYR A 47 5.86 -7.41 18.69
N GLY A 48 4.97 -8.06 17.93
CA GLY A 48 3.91 -8.92 18.48
C GLY A 48 2.58 -8.21 18.78
N ASP A 49 2.42 -6.94 18.42
CA ASP A 49 1.15 -6.22 18.61
C ASP A 49 0.10 -6.77 17.64
N LYS A 50 -1.12 -7.05 18.10
CA LYS A 50 -2.24 -7.47 17.25
C LYS A 50 -2.82 -6.27 16.49
N LEU A 51 -3.04 -6.45 15.19
CA LEU A 51 -3.40 -5.40 14.26
C LEU A 51 -4.58 -5.79 13.36
N THR A 52 -5.37 -4.80 12.97
CA THR A 52 -6.40 -4.95 11.92
C THR A 52 -6.01 -4.14 10.69
N ARG A 53 -6.17 -4.73 9.50
CA ARG A 53 -5.96 -4.04 8.22
C ARG A 53 -7.23 -3.31 7.80
N HIS A 54 -7.07 -2.09 7.32
CA HIS A 54 -8.11 -1.33 6.66
C HIS A 54 -7.73 -1.13 5.19
N ASP A 55 -8.58 -1.60 4.28
CA ASP A 55 -8.43 -1.48 2.84
C ASP A 55 -9.34 -0.38 2.27
N PHE A 56 -8.85 0.37 1.29
CA PHE A 56 -9.54 1.48 0.65
C PHE A 56 -9.44 1.37 -0.87
N ASN A 57 -10.44 1.90 -1.58
CA ASN A 57 -10.48 1.81 -3.04
C ASN A 57 -9.85 3.03 -3.75
N THR A 58 -9.73 4.16 -3.05
CA THR A 58 -9.28 5.44 -3.62
C THR A 58 -8.26 6.11 -2.71
N ALA A 59 -7.39 6.93 -3.30
CA ALA A 59 -6.45 7.77 -2.56
C ALA A 59 -7.18 8.70 -1.59
N ALA A 60 -8.33 9.24 -2.01
CA ALA A 60 -9.09 10.19 -1.21
C ALA A 60 -9.63 9.55 0.09
N ASP A 61 -10.20 8.35 0.00
CA ASP A 61 -10.71 7.64 1.18
C ASP A 61 -9.58 7.23 2.13
N PHE A 62 -8.46 6.76 1.57
CA PHE A 62 -7.27 6.43 2.33
C PHE A 62 -6.73 7.63 3.12
N GLN A 63 -6.60 8.79 2.48
CA GLN A 63 -6.10 10.00 3.14
C GLN A 63 -7.07 10.52 4.21
N ARG A 64 -8.39 10.45 3.96
CA ARG A 64 -9.40 10.82 4.96
C ARG A 64 -9.27 9.95 6.20
N ALA A 65 -9.26 8.62 6.04
CA ALA A 65 -9.13 7.70 7.17
C ALA A 65 -7.81 7.85 7.92
N LYS A 66 -6.71 8.11 7.21
CA LYS A 66 -5.40 8.43 7.81
C LYS A 66 -5.48 9.69 8.67
N GLN A 67 -6.11 10.75 8.16
CA GLN A 67 -6.27 12.01 8.89
C GLN A 67 -7.15 11.84 10.14
N ASP A 68 -8.22 11.05 10.05
CA ASP A 68 -9.08 10.74 11.19
C ASP A 68 -8.29 10.02 12.30
N CYS A 69 -7.44 9.05 11.93
CA CYS A 69 -6.56 8.36 12.87
C CYS A 69 -5.55 9.30 13.54
N VAL A 70 -4.92 10.19 12.77
CA VAL A 70 -4.00 11.23 13.30
C VAL A 70 -4.72 12.11 14.32
N SER A 71 -5.92 12.59 13.99
CA SER A 71 -6.70 13.46 14.88
C SER A 71 -7.14 12.76 16.17
N SER A 72 -7.35 11.45 16.10
CA SER A 72 -7.79 10.62 17.23
C SER A 72 -6.62 10.03 18.03
N GLY A 73 -5.37 10.29 17.63
CA GLY A 73 -4.18 9.72 18.26
C GLY A 73 -4.06 8.20 18.09
N VAL A 74 -4.72 7.63 17.08
CA VAL A 74 -4.65 6.20 16.77
C VAL A 74 -3.33 5.90 16.08
N ARG A 75 -2.59 4.94 16.63
CA ARG A 75 -1.35 4.47 16.03
C ARG A 75 -1.64 3.69 14.75
N MET A 76 -0.95 4.07 13.68
CA MET A 76 -1.03 3.41 12.38
C MET A 76 0.30 2.78 12.00
N PHE A 77 0.24 1.70 11.23
CA PHE A 77 1.39 1.02 10.67
C PHE A 77 1.26 0.95 9.16
N GLU A 78 2.39 1.07 8.45
CA GLU A 78 2.50 1.08 6.99
C GLU A 78 1.64 2.13 6.26
N SER A 79 1.11 3.13 6.99
CA SER A 79 0.33 4.24 6.40
C SER A 79 1.18 5.26 5.65
N ASP A 80 2.50 5.17 5.80
CA ASP A 80 3.54 6.02 5.22
C ASP A 80 4.25 5.37 4.03
N ILE A 81 4.05 4.06 3.82
CA ILE A 81 4.62 3.36 2.67
C ILE A 81 3.83 3.73 1.40
N PRO A 82 4.47 4.28 0.36
CA PRO A 82 3.82 4.62 -0.89
C PRO A 82 3.23 3.39 -1.62
N PRO A 83 2.10 3.55 -2.35
CA PRO A 83 1.49 2.46 -3.13
C PRO A 83 2.45 1.80 -4.11
N GLU A 84 3.40 2.55 -4.68
CA GLU A 84 4.43 2.03 -5.59
C GLU A 84 5.30 0.99 -4.89
N LEU A 85 5.79 1.28 -3.67
CA LEU A 85 6.63 0.33 -2.92
C LEU A 85 5.84 -0.90 -2.49
N LYS A 86 4.57 -0.74 -2.12
CA LYS A 86 3.69 -1.87 -1.79
C LYS A 86 3.44 -2.76 -3.01
N THR A 87 3.21 -2.16 -4.17
CA THR A 87 3.03 -2.88 -5.44
C THR A 87 4.29 -3.64 -5.80
N LEU A 88 5.45 -3.00 -5.71
CA LEU A 88 6.73 -3.65 -6.00
C LEU A 88 6.99 -4.82 -5.05
N SER A 89 6.80 -4.64 -3.74
CA SER A 89 6.95 -5.69 -2.72
C SER A 89 6.04 -6.91 -2.94
N ALA A 90 4.84 -6.71 -3.49
CA ALA A 90 3.88 -7.78 -3.73
C ALA A 90 4.16 -8.59 -5.02
N HIS A 91 4.84 -7.98 -6.00
CA HIS A 91 4.96 -8.54 -7.36
C HIS A 91 6.40 -8.87 -7.78
N TYR A 92 7.43 -8.35 -7.10
CA TYR A 92 8.85 -8.52 -7.44
C TYR A 92 9.71 -8.80 -6.20
#